data_AF-A0AAD6FBF8-F1
#
_entry.id   AF-A0AAD6FBF8-F1
#
_cell.length_a   1.000
_cell.length_b   1.000
_cell.length_c   1.000
_cell.angle_alpha   90.00
_cell.angle_beta   90.00
_cell.angle_gamma   90.00
#
_symmetry.space_group_name_H-M   'P 1'
#
loop_
_entity.id
_entity.type
_entity.pdbx_description
1 polymer ?
#
loop_
_entity_poly.entity_id
_entity_poly.type
_entity_poly.pdbx_seq_one_letter_code
_entity_poly.pdbx_strand_id
1 'polypeptide(L)'
;MDRWLKTGVLNALNLALQGKAVTVFNVQDKIKAARLKMELWCVRLDRQEFDCFPTLADFLLAADEELDGGTVAAFKEHLQGLHFQLGRYFPELDAGFEWIRNPFGDKTHIEHVSSKLPPRQVDSLVDIASDGTLRTTFREKSLTDFWVHVQPEHPELADAALKQLMPFPTTYNCEAVFSALVGLKTKQRNRINVDCDMRLKLSSLDPDIVSLMSQHKQHHSSH
;
A
#
# COMPACT_ATOMS: atom_id res chain seq x y z
N MET A 1 30.19 5.13 6.12
CA MET A 1 29.58 4.78 4.82
C MET A 1 28.05 4.62 4.87
N ASP A 2 27.36 4.89 5.99
CA ASP A 2 25.91 4.64 6.15
C ASP A 2 24.96 5.81 5.82
N ARG A 3 25.43 6.91 5.20
CA ARG A 3 24.56 8.05 4.86
C ARG A 3 24.12 8.15 3.41
N TRP A 4 24.75 7.41 2.50
CA TRP A 4 24.46 7.52 1.06
C TRP A 4 23.25 6.71 0.61
N LEU A 5 22.80 5.73 1.42
CA LEU A 5 21.66 4.86 1.11
C LEU A 5 20.30 5.36 1.61
N LYS A 6 20.26 6.54 2.23
CA LYS A 6 19.01 7.34 2.36
C LYS A 6 18.71 8.11 1.07
N THR A 7 19.14 7.58 -0.08
CA THR A 7 18.80 8.00 -1.43
C THR A 7 17.30 8.19 -1.57
N GLY A 8 16.88 9.34 -2.11
CA GLY A 8 15.47 9.73 -2.27
C GLY A 8 14.58 8.67 -2.92
N VAL A 9 15.15 7.73 -3.68
CA VAL A 9 14.47 6.56 -4.24
C VAL A 9 13.87 5.63 -3.18
N LEU A 10 14.66 5.20 -2.19
CA LEU A 10 14.18 4.30 -1.13
C LEU A 10 13.16 5.01 -0.25
N ASN A 11 13.37 6.30 -0.01
CA ASN A 11 12.40 7.12 0.70
C ASN A 11 11.10 7.30 -0.12
N ALA A 12 11.20 7.51 -1.43
CA ALA A 12 10.05 7.60 -2.33
C ALA A 12 9.29 6.28 -2.41
N LEU A 13 10.00 5.15 -2.44
CA LEU A 13 9.37 3.83 -2.34
C LEU A 13 8.66 3.70 -0.99
N ASN A 14 9.33 3.97 0.12
CA ASN A 14 8.74 3.91 1.45
C ASN A 14 7.47 4.76 1.54
N LEU A 15 7.51 6.02 1.10
CA LEU A 15 6.34 6.91 1.05
C LEU A 15 5.23 6.35 0.15
N ALA A 16 5.57 5.74 -1.00
CA ALA A 16 4.59 5.14 -1.90
C ALA A 16 3.93 3.86 -1.34
N LEU A 17 4.55 3.23 -0.33
CA LEU A 17 4.02 2.06 0.38
C LEU A 17 3.22 2.44 1.63
N GLN A 18 3.19 3.72 1.99
CA GLN A 18 2.48 4.25 3.15
C GLN A 18 1.12 4.81 2.74
N GLY A 19 0.15 4.76 3.67
CA GLY A 19 -1.17 5.34 3.49
C GLY A 19 -2.30 4.44 4.00
N LYS A 20 -3.43 5.06 4.33
CA LYS A 20 -4.58 4.36 4.94
C LYS A 20 -5.35 3.46 3.97
N ALA A 21 -5.29 3.74 2.66
CA ALA A 21 -6.01 3.01 1.62
C ALA A 21 -5.10 2.11 0.76
N VAL A 22 -3.88 1.83 1.22
CA VAL A 22 -2.92 0.99 0.50
C VAL A 22 -3.31 -0.48 0.67
N THR A 23 -3.65 -1.14 -0.44
CA THR A 23 -3.93 -2.58 -0.47
C THR A 23 -2.66 -3.39 -0.77
N VAL A 24 -2.73 -4.70 -0.54
CA VAL A 24 -1.64 -5.62 -0.90
C VAL A 24 -1.25 -5.54 -2.38
N PHE A 25 -2.23 -5.29 -3.26
CA PHE A 25 -1.99 -5.12 -4.70
C PHE A 25 -1.21 -3.84 -5.01
N ASN A 26 -1.50 -2.74 -4.31
CA ASN A 26 -0.73 -1.50 -4.48
C ASN A 26 0.73 -1.71 -4.07
N VAL A 27 0.97 -2.39 -2.95
CA VAL A 27 2.32 -2.72 -2.49
C VAL A 27 3.05 -3.59 -3.51
N GLN A 28 2.41 -4.64 -4.02
CA GLN A 28 2.98 -5.49 -5.07
C GLN A 28 3.44 -4.69 -6.29
N ASP A 29 2.57 -3.82 -6.83
CA ASP A 29 2.91 -3.02 -8.01
C ASP A 29 4.12 -2.13 -7.77
N LYS A 30 4.16 -1.46 -6.60
CA LYS A 30 5.26 -0.55 -6.24
C LYS A 30 6.56 -1.31 -6.02
N ILE A 31 6.52 -2.47 -5.37
CA ILE A 31 7.70 -3.31 -5.15
C ILE A 31 8.19 -3.90 -6.47
N LYS A 32 7.30 -4.44 -7.31
CA LYS A 32 7.64 -4.97 -8.63
C LYS A 32 8.30 -3.91 -9.51
N ALA A 33 7.72 -2.70 -9.54
CA ALA A 33 8.30 -1.58 -10.26
C ALA A 33 9.67 -1.16 -9.70
N ALA A 34 9.85 -1.13 -8.37
CA ALA A 34 11.12 -0.79 -7.76
C ALA A 34 12.21 -1.83 -8.06
N ARG A 35 11.85 -3.12 -8.00
CA ARG A 35 12.73 -4.24 -8.33
C ARG A 35 13.18 -4.18 -9.79
N LEU A 36 12.25 -3.97 -10.72
CA LEU A 36 12.58 -3.80 -12.14
C LEU A 36 13.48 -2.59 -12.40
N LYS A 37 13.23 -1.47 -11.70
CA LYS A 37 14.12 -0.30 -11.78
C LYS A 37 15.54 -0.62 -11.31
N MET A 38 15.71 -1.37 -10.23
CA MET A 38 17.03 -1.78 -9.73
C MET A 38 17.78 -2.64 -10.77
N GLU A 39 17.10 -3.56 -11.44
CA GLU A 39 17.68 -4.36 -12.53
C GLU A 39 18.14 -3.46 -13.69
N LEU A 40 17.30 -2.50 -14.11
CA LEU A 40 17.65 -1.54 -15.15
C LEU A 40 18.82 -0.63 -14.75
N TRP A 41 18.89 -0.23 -13.48
CA TRP A 41 20.00 0.58 -12.97
C TRP A 41 21.31 -0.19 -12.98
N CYS A 42 21.31 -1.48 -12.67
CA CYS A 42 22.51 -2.31 -12.81
C CYS A 42 23.07 -2.29 -14.24
N VAL A 43 22.21 -2.28 -15.26
CA VAL A 43 22.62 -2.18 -16.67
C VAL A 43 23.15 -0.78 -17.01
N ARG A 44 22.58 0.27 -16.44
CA ARG A 44 23.02 1.67 -16.63
C ARG A 44 24.37 1.94 -15.96
N LEU A 45 24.60 1.35 -14.79
CA LEU A 45 25.88 1.44 -14.09
C LEU A 45 27.04 0.88 -14.93
N ASP A 46 26.81 -0.18 -15.71
CA ASP A 46 27.82 -0.70 -16.65
C ASP A 46 28.17 0.28 -17.79
N ARG A 47 27.32 1.29 -18.02
CA ARG A 47 27.49 2.33 -19.04
C ARG A 47 27.95 3.67 -18.46
N GLN A 48 28.31 3.71 -17.17
CA GLN A 48 28.61 4.96 -16.44
C GLN A 48 27.44 5.97 -16.44
N GLU A 49 26.19 5.50 -16.54
CA GLU A 49 24.99 6.35 -16.53
C GLU A 49 24.41 6.45 -15.11
N PHE A 50 24.57 7.61 -14.45
CA PHE A 50 24.22 7.81 -13.04
C PHE A 50 22.98 8.66 -12.76
N ASP A 51 22.15 8.97 -13.78
CA ASP A 51 20.96 9.84 -13.64
C ASP A 51 19.97 9.38 -12.54
N CYS A 52 20.02 8.11 -12.18
CA CYS A 52 19.18 7.51 -11.16
C CYS A 52 19.63 7.87 -9.73
N PHE A 53 20.82 8.47 -9.62
CA PHE A 53 21.46 8.95 -8.41
C PHE A 53 21.88 10.41 -8.62
N PRO A 54 20.95 11.38 -8.61
CA PRO A 54 21.23 12.77 -9.01
C PRO A 54 22.41 13.39 -8.27
N THR A 55 22.52 13.17 -6.95
CA THR A 55 23.64 13.67 -6.16
C THR A 55 24.99 13.09 -6.58
N LEU A 56 25.02 11.83 -7.00
CA LEU A 56 26.24 11.19 -7.52
C LEU A 56 26.54 11.68 -8.93
N ALA A 57 25.52 11.78 -9.79
CA ALA A 57 25.67 12.32 -11.14
C ALA A 57 26.21 13.76 -11.12
N ASP A 58 25.63 14.64 -10.30
CA ASP A 58 26.08 16.02 -10.13
C ASP A 58 27.52 16.09 -9.61
N PHE A 59 27.89 15.20 -8.68
CA PHE A 59 29.25 15.13 -8.15
C PHE A 59 30.27 14.71 -9.23
N LEU A 60 29.98 13.65 -9.98
CA LEU A 60 30.86 13.16 -11.05
C LEU A 60 31.00 14.18 -12.18
N LEU A 61 29.90 14.85 -12.55
CA LEU A 61 29.91 15.93 -13.53
C LEU A 61 30.73 17.14 -13.07
N ALA A 62 30.66 17.50 -11.78
CA ALA A 62 31.43 18.62 -11.23
C ALA A 62 32.92 18.28 -11.07
N ALA A 63 33.24 17.01 -10.81
CA ALA A 63 34.62 16.53 -10.66
C ALA A 63 35.29 16.17 -12.01
N ASP A 64 34.51 16.01 -13.09
CA ASP A 64 34.96 15.47 -14.38
C ASP A 64 35.64 14.09 -14.22
N GLU A 65 35.05 13.25 -13.36
CA GLU A 65 35.56 11.91 -13.01
C GLU A 65 34.54 10.82 -13.36
N GLU A 66 35.06 9.65 -13.75
CA GLU A 66 34.29 8.41 -13.86
C GLU A 66 34.55 7.51 -12.64
N LEU A 67 33.58 6.66 -12.30
CA LEU A 67 33.80 5.67 -11.24
C LEU A 67 34.67 4.52 -11.75
N ASP A 68 35.56 4.03 -10.89
CA ASP A 68 36.30 2.81 -11.18
C ASP A 68 35.37 1.58 -11.20
N GLY A 69 35.78 0.55 -11.93
CA GLY A 69 34.98 -0.67 -12.08
C GLY A 69 34.71 -1.40 -10.76
N GLY A 70 35.58 -1.26 -9.76
CA GLY A 70 35.38 -1.83 -8.42
C GLY A 70 34.25 -1.13 -7.67
N THR A 71 34.22 0.20 -7.71
CA THR A 71 33.12 0.98 -7.14
C THR A 71 31.80 0.67 -7.86
N VAL A 72 31.79 0.64 -9.19
CA VAL A 72 30.59 0.27 -9.99
C VAL A 72 30.08 -1.12 -9.60
N ALA A 73 30.98 -2.11 -9.44
CA ALA A 73 30.62 -3.46 -9.01
C ALA A 73 29.99 -3.48 -7.61
N ALA A 74 30.53 -2.69 -6.66
CA ALA A 74 29.97 -2.59 -5.31
C ALA A 74 28.56 -1.97 -5.31
N PHE A 75 28.30 -0.96 -6.14
CA PHE A 75 26.95 -0.41 -6.32
C PHE A 75 25.97 -1.46 -6.86
N LYS A 76 26.39 -2.23 -7.87
CA LYS A 76 25.58 -3.31 -8.45
C LYS A 76 25.27 -4.39 -7.43
N GLU A 77 26.27 -4.85 -6.68
CA GLU A 77 26.07 -5.85 -5.62
C GLU A 77 25.05 -5.36 -4.60
N HIS A 78 25.13 -4.10 -4.19
CA HIS A 78 24.18 -3.51 -3.25
C HIS A 78 22.76 -3.47 -3.80
N LEU A 79 22.57 -3.02 -5.05
CA LEU A 79 21.26 -2.98 -5.71
C LEU A 79 20.66 -4.38 -5.87
N GLN A 80 21.48 -5.37 -6.22
CA GLN A 80 21.06 -6.77 -6.34
C GLN A 80 20.66 -7.35 -4.98
N GLY A 81 21.42 -7.04 -3.93
CA GLY A 81 21.09 -7.42 -2.56
C GLY A 81 19.76 -6.83 -2.11
N LEU A 82 19.53 -5.54 -2.37
CA LEU A 82 18.28 -4.87 -2.07
C LEU A 82 17.10 -5.44 -2.87
N HIS A 83 17.28 -5.65 -4.18
CA HIS A 83 16.31 -6.32 -5.03
C HIS A 83 15.88 -7.67 -4.46
N PHE A 84 16.85 -8.49 -4.04
CA PHE A 84 16.60 -9.80 -3.44
C PHE A 84 15.84 -9.68 -2.10
N GLN A 85 16.26 -8.78 -1.21
CA GLN A 85 15.57 -8.57 0.06
C GLN A 85 14.13 -8.13 -0.16
N LEU A 86 13.86 -7.19 -1.07
CA LEU A 86 12.49 -6.76 -1.38
C LEU A 86 11.63 -7.92 -1.89
N GLY A 87 12.16 -8.78 -2.77
CA GLY A 87 11.44 -9.97 -3.23
C GLY A 87 11.15 -10.99 -2.12
N ARG A 88 12.04 -11.08 -1.12
CA ARG A 88 11.86 -11.95 0.04
C ARG A 88 10.85 -11.40 1.05
N TYR A 89 10.88 -10.10 1.32
CA TYR A 89 9.95 -9.44 2.24
C TYR A 89 8.54 -9.28 1.66
N PHE A 90 8.44 -9.11 0.34
CA PHE A 90 7.18 -8.95 -0.39
C PHE A 90 7.08 -10.04 -1.47
N PRO A 91 6.72 -11.28 -1.09
CA PRO A 91 6.55 -12.37 -2.03
C PRO A 91 5.42 -12.06 -3.02
N GLU A 92 5.52 -12.50 -4.27
CA GLU A 92 4.50 -12.25 -5.28
C GLU A 92 3.14 -12.81 -4.87
N LEU A 93 2.07 -12.08 -5.20
CA LEU A 93 0.72 -12.57 -5.02
C LEU A 93 0.40 -13.66 -6.04
N ASP A 94 -0.45 -14.57 -5.60
CA ASP A 94 -1.02 -15.60 -6.46
C ASP A 94 -1.84 -14.96 -7.59
N ALA A 95 -1.57 -15.38 -8.84
CA ALA A 95 -2.34 -14.94 -10.00
C ALA A 95 -3.85 -15.27 -9.87
N GLY A 96 -4.21 -16.26 -9.05
CA GLY A 96 -5.60 -16.59 -8.71
C GLY A 96 -6.33 -15.51 -7.90
N PHE A 97 -5.69 -14.39 -7.54
CA PHE A 97 -6.36 -13.23 -6.93
C PHE A 97 -6.62 -12.09 -7.92
N GLU A 98 -6.25 -12.24 -9.19
CA GLU A 98 -6.38 -11.15 -10.18
C GLU A 98 -7.84 -10.80 -10.48
N TRP A 99 -8.79 -11.72 -10.26
CA TRP A 99 -10.22 -11.44 -10.32
C TRP A 99 -10.66 -10.35 -9.33
N ILE A 100 -9.93 -10.15 -8.22
CA ILE A 100 -10.21 -9.08 -7.25
C ILE A 100 -9.96 -7.72 -7.91
N ARG A 101 -8.87 -7.59 -8.67
CA ARG A 101 -8.48 -6.35 -9.36
C ARG A 101 -9.25 -6.11 -10.65
N ASN A 102 -9.62 -7.18 -11.34
CA ASN A 102 -10.34 -7.12 -12.59
C ASN A 102 -11.43 -8.21 -12.64
N PRO A 103 -12.61 -7.94 -12.04
CA PRO A 103 -13.72 -8.89 -12.06
C PRO A 103 -14.51 -8.88 -13.38
N PHE A 104 -14.27 -7.94 -14.30
CA PHE A 104 -15.04 -7.74 -15.53
C PHE A 104 -14.34 -8.28 -16.79
N GLY A 105 -13.52 -9.32 -16.64
CA GLY A 105 -12.85 -9.95 -17.78
C GLY A 105 -13.81 -10.77 -18.64
N ASP A 106 -13.35 -11.12 -19.85
CA ASP A 106 -14.08 -12.05 -20.70
C ASP A 106 -14.03 -13.50 -20.15
N LYS A 107 -14.72 -14.42 -20.84
CA LYS A 107 -14.76 -15.84 -20.45
C LYS A 107 -13.35 -16.43 -20.24
N THR A 108 -12.40 -16.13 -21.13
CA THR A 108 -11.05 -16.71 -21.06
C THR A 108 -10.28 -16.17 -19.86
N HIS A 109 -10.46 -14.89 -19.54
CA HIS A 109 -9.91 -14.28 -18.33
C HIS A 109 -10.50 -14.92 -17.09
N ILE A 110 -11.83 -15.01 -16.99
CA ILE A 110 -12.52 -15.59 -15.83
C ILE A 110 -12.04 -17.01 -15.57
N GLU A 111 -12.01 -17.87 -16.60
CA GLU A 111 -11.51 -19.25 -16.48
C GLU A 111 -10.07 -19.33 -15.94
N HIS A 112 -9.21 -18.39 -16.34
CA HIS A 112 -7.82 -18.34 -15.87
C HIS A 112 -7.71 -17.91 -14.40
N VAL A 113 -8.38 -16.82 -14.03
CA VAL A 113 -8.26 -16.21 -12.69
C VAL A 113 -9.10 -16.92 -11.63
N SER A 114 -10.13 -17.66 -12.03
CA SER A 114 -11.06 -18.34 -11.13
C SER A 114 -10.65 -19.78 -10.79
N SER A 115 -9.46 -20.22 -11.20
CA SER A 115 -8.98 -21.60 -11.01
C SER A 115 -8.96 -22.09 -9.55
N LYS A 116 -8.93 -21.15 -8.59
CA LYS A 116 -8.92 -21.43 -7.14
C LYS A 116 -10.25 -21.11 -6.45
N LEU A 117 -11.24 -20.63 -7.19
CA LEU A 117 -12.56 -20.30 -6.67
C LEU A 117 -13.47 -21.54 -6.69
N PRO A 118 -14.31 -21.73 -5.65
CA PRO A 118 -15.42 -22.69 -5.70
C PRO A 118 -16.39 -22.38 -6.84
N PRO A 119 -17.06 -23.37 -7.45
CA PRO A 119 -17.98 -23.15 -8.58
C PRO A 119 -19.02 -22.05 -8.34
N ARG A 120 -19.62 -21.99 -7.14
CA ARG A 120 -20.61 -20.95 -6.79
C ARG A 120 -20.04 -19.52 -6.83
N GLN A 121 -18.76 -19.38 -6.47
CA GLN A 121 -18.06 -18.09 -6.54
C GLN A 121 -17.67 -17.74 -7.97
N VAL A 122 -17.40 -18.75 -8.82
CA VAL A 122 -17.22 -18.55 -10.27
C VAL A 122 -18.52 -18.05 -10.91
N ASP A 123 -19.66 -18.67 -10.60
CA ASP A 123 -20.97 -18.21 -11.09
C ASP A 123 -21.25 -16.76 -10.65
N SER A 124 -21.00 -16.44 -9.38
CA SER A 124 -21.11 -15.06 -8.87
C SER A 124 -20.18 -14.08 -9.59
N LEU A 125 -18.97 -14.51 -9.93
CA LEU A 125 -18.02 -13.70 -10.69
C LEU A 125 -18.52 -13.45 -12.12
N VAL A 126 -19.15 -14.44 -12.75
CA VAL A 126 -19.77 -14.30 -14.08
C VAL A 126 -20.95 -13.34 -14.05
N ASP A 127 -21.79 -13.40 -13.01
CA ASP A 127 -22.90 -12.47 -12.80
C ASP A 127 -22.39 -11.04 -12.68
N ILE A 128 -21.39 -10.81 -11.82
CA ILE A 128 -20.75 -9.49 -11.65
C ILE A 128 -20.12 -9.01 -12.96
N ALA A 129 -19.37 -9.88 -13.66
CA ALA A 129 -18.69 -9.52 -14.91
C ALA A 129 -19.68 -9.06 -16.00
N SER A 130 -20.90 -9.62 -15.98
CA SER A 130 -21.97 -9.33 -16.93
C SER A 130 -22.81 -8.11 -16.55
N ASP A 131 -22.67 -7.60 -15.32
CA ASP A 131 -23.43 -6.45 -14.83
C ASP A 131 -22.78 -5.11 -15.22
N GLY A 132 -23.46 -4.39 -16.12
CA GLY A 132 -23.01 -3.07 -16.58
C GLY A 132 -23.10 -1.97 -15.52
N THR A 133 -23.99 -2.09 -14.55
CA THR A 133 -24.13 -1.15 -13.43
C THR A 133 -22.97 -1.31 -12.46
N LEU A 134 -22.66 -2.56 -12.06
CA LEU A 134 -21.48 -2.85 -11.22
C LEU A 134 -20.19 -2.43 -11.91
N ARG A 135 -20.08 -2.61 -13.24
CA ARG A 135 -18.93 -2.13 -14.01
C ARG A 135 -18.75 -0.61 -13.95
N THR A 136 -19.85 0.12 -13.91
CA THR A 136 -19.82 1.59 -13.77
C THR A 136 -19.40 1.96 -12.36
N THR A 137 -20.03 1.35 -11.34
CA THR A 137 -19.67 1.56 -9.93
C THR A 137 -18.20 1.23 -9.64
N PHE A 138 -17.64 0.19 -10.26
CA PHE A 138 -16.22 -0.17 -10.13
C PHE A 138 -15.28 0.94 -10.58
N ARG A 139 -15.66 1.73 -11.58
CA ARG A 139 -14.83 2.85 -12.09
C ARG A 139 -14.90 4.08 -11.18
N GLU A 140 -15.95 4.21 -10.40
CA GLU A 140 -16.21 5.36 -9.52
C GLU A 140 -15.67 5.16 -8.11
N LYS A 141 -15.59 3.91 -7.65
CA LYS A 141 -15.20 3.55 -6.28
C LYS A 141 -13.76 3.06 -6.18
N SER A 142 -13.20 3.12 -4.97
CA SER A 142 -11.97 2.40 -4.66
C SER A 142 -12.21 0.89 -4.71
N LEU A 143 -11.13 0.11 -4.87
CA LEU A 143 -11.22 -1.35 -4.94
C LEU A 143 -11.93 -1.95 -3.73
N THR A 144 -11.57 -1.49 -2.53
CA THR A 144 -12.19 -1.95 -1.27
C THR A 144 -13.66 -1.55 -1.19
N ASP A 145 -13.98 -0.30 -1.52
CA ASP A 145 -15.37 0.18 -1.46
C ASP A 145 -16.28 -0.51 -2.48
N PHE A 146 -15.75 -0.92 -3.62
CA PHE A 146 -16.46 -1.74 -4.60
C PHE A 146 -16.83 -3.10 -4.01
N TRP A 147 -15.87 -3.82 -3.42
CA TRP A 147 -16.15 -5.14 -2.84
C TRP A 147 -17.08 -5.07 -1.62
N VAL A 148 -17.00 -3.99 -0.82
CA VAL A 148 -18.00 -3.72 0.23
C VAL A 148 -19.39 -3.47 -0.38
N HIS A 149 -19.47 -2.77 -1.51
CA HIS A 149 -20.75 -2.51 -2.18
C HIS A 149 -21.39 -3.77 -2.79
N VAL A 150 -20.58 -4.70 -3.29
CA VAL A 150 -21.02 -5.98 -3.86
C VAL A 150 -21.45 -7.01 -2.80
N GLN A 151 -20.96 -6.86 -1.57
CA GLN A 151 -21.18 -7.81 -0.46
C GLN A 151 -22.66 -8.20 -0.20
N PRO A 152 -23.65 -7.29 -0.25
CA PRO A 152 -25.05 -7.67 0.00
C PRO A 152 -25.63 -8.63 -1.05
N GLU A 153 -25.18 -8.54 -2.30
CA GLU A 153 -25.69 -9.34 -3.43
C GLU A 153 -24.85 -10.61 -3.66
N HIS A 154 -23.53 -10.52 -3.50
CA HIS A 154 -22.60 -11.64 -3.69
C HIS A 154 -21.68 -11.83 -2.46
N PRO A 155 -22.23 -12.22 -1.30
CA PRO A 155 -21.50 -12.20 -0.02
C PRO A 155 -20.30 -13.14 0.00
N GLU A 156 -20.42 -14.37 -0.51
CA GLU A 156 -19.33 -15.36 -0.46
C GLU A 156 -18.08 -14.90 -1.23
N LEU A 157 -18.28 -14.31 -2.42
CA LEU A 157 -17.20 -13.83 -3.27
C LEU A 157 -16.62 -12.50 -2.74
N ALA A 158 -17.49 -11.58 -2.33
CA ALA A 158 -17.06 -10.31 -1.76
C ALA A 158 -16.25 -10.51 -0.45
N ASP A 159 -16.67 -11.41 0.42
CA ASP A 159 -15.93 -11.75 1.64
C ASP A 159 -14.55 -12.35 1.32
N ALA A 160 -14.45 -13.16 0.27
CA ALA A 160 -13.17 -13.69 -0.19
C ALA A 160 -12.24 -12.58 -0.68
N ALA A 161 -12.77 -11.60 -1.42
CA ALA A 161 -12.01 -10.43 -1.87
C ALA A 161 -11.57 -9.55 -0.69
N LEU A 162 -12.49 -9.23 0.23
CA LEU A 162 -12.23 -8.39 1.39
C LEU A 162 -11.20 -9.03 2.32
N LYS A 163 -11.19 -10.36 2.50
CA LYS A 163 -10.14 -11.06 3.26
C LYS A 163 -8.73 -10.81 2.71
N GLN A 164 -8.58 -10.57 1.41
CA GLN A 164 -7.28 -10.23 0.81
C GLN A 164 -6.96 -8.73 0.87
N LEU A 165 -7.99 -7.87 0.88
CA LEU A 165 -7.84 -6.41 0.87
C LEU A 165 -7.67 -5.80 2.26
N MET A 166 -8.22 -6.45 3.29
CA MET A 166 -8.25 -5.94 4.67
C MET A 166 -6.91 -5.95 5.41
N PRO A 167 -5.99 -6.92 5.23
CA PRO A 167 -4.72 -6.92 5.94
C PRO A 167 -3.88 -5.68 5.61
N PHE A 168 -3.18 -5.13 6.61
CA PHE A 168 -2.23 -4.06 6.38
C PHE A 168 -0.97 -4.61 5.70
N PRO A 169 -0.65 -4.19 4.47
CA PRO A 169 0.47 -4.75 3.73
C PRO A 169 1.83 -4.19 4.19
N THR A 170 1.82 -3.14 5.04
CA THR A 170 3.01 -2.54 5.64
C THR A 170 2.76 -2.22 7.12
N THR A 171 3.85 -1.97 7.85
CA THR A 171 3.81 -1.56 9.27
C THR A 171 3.31 -0.13 9.46
N TYR A 172 3.01 0.62 8.39
CA TYR A 172 2.64 2.04 8.47
C TYR A 172 1.51 2.31 9.46
N ASN A 173 0.40 1.56 9.37
CA ASN A 173 -0.72 1.76 10.28
C ASN A 173 -0.35 1.38 11.73
N CYS A 174 0.49 0.36 11.94
CA CYS A 174 1.02 0.02 13.25
C CYS A 174 1.89 1.16 13.80
N GLU A 175 2.80 1.70 12.99
CA GLU A 175 3.68 2.83 13.36
C GLU A 175 2.88 4.09 13.68
N ALA A 176 1.81 4.37 12.93
CA ALA A 176 0.89 5.47 13.20
C ALA A 176 0.16 5.29 14.54
N VAL A 177 -0.32 4.07 14.83
CA VAL A 177 -0.95 3.72 16.12
C VAL A 177 0.03 3.92 17.27
N PHE A 178 1.26 3.39 17.15
CA PHE A 178 2.28 3.55 18.18
C PHE A 178 2.70 5.02 18.39
N SER A 179 2.82 5.78 17.31
CA SER A 179 3.12 7.21 17.38
C SER A 179 2.01 7.98 18.09
N ALA A 180 0.74 7.67 17.79
CA ALA A 180 -0.41 8.24 18.47
C ALA A 180 -0.41 7.88 19.97
N LEU A 181 -0.13 6.62 20.30
CA LEU A 181 -0.04 6.14 21.69
C LEU A 181 1.03 6.90 22.48
N VAL A 182 2.24 7.03 21.93
CA VAL A 182 3.35 7.76 22.56
C VAL A 182 2.95 9.22 22.77
N GLY A 183 2.31 9.86 21.79
CA GLY A 183 1.82 11.23 21.90
C GLY A 183 0.79 11.40 23.01
N LEU A 184 -0.18 10.48 23.13
CA LEU A 184 -1.16 10.46 24.22
C LEU A 184 -0.45 10.33 25.58
N LYS A 185 0.40 9.30 25.74
CA LYS A 185 1.09 8.99 27.01
C LYS A 185 2.01 10.11 27.51
N THR A 186 2.70 10.79 26.59
CA THR A 186 3.70 11.81 26.95
C THR A 186 3.10 13.19 27.23
N LYS A 187 2.03 13.59 26.53
CA LYS A 187 1.48 14.95 26.61
C LYS A 187 0.23 15.10 27.49
N GLN A 188 -0.62 14.07 27.64
CA GLN A 188 -1.96 14.21 28.25
C GLN A 188 -2.10 13.52 29.63
N ARG A 189 -0.99 13.43 30.39
CA ARG A 189 -0.76 12.60 31.61
C ARG A 189 -1.88 12.45 32.67
N ASN A 190 -2.95 13.24 32.69
CA ASN A 190 -3.85 13.30 33.85
C ASN A 190 -5.27 12.75 33.69
N ARG A 191 -5.73 12.21 32.54
CA ARG A 191 -7.09 11.60 32.43
C ARG A 191 -7.39 10.88 31.09
N ILE A 192 -6.47 10.09 30.57
CA ILE A 192 -6.64 9.44 29.24
C ILE A 192 -7.39 8.13 29.37
N ASN A 193 -8.45 7.94 28.56
CA ASN A 193 -8.94 6.61 28.24
C ASN A 193 -8.32 6.20 26.91
N VAL A 194 -7.24 5.40 27.01
CA VAL A 194 -6.37 5.09 25.88
C VAL A 194 -7.14 4.48 24.71
N ASP A 195 -8.16 3.66 24.95
CA ASP A 195 -8.95 3.04 23.87
C ASP A 195 -9.78 4.09 23.11
N CYS A 196 -10.58 4.89 23.83
CA CYS A 196 -11.41 5.93 23.21
C CYS A 196 -10.58 6.99 22.47
N ASP A 197 -9.49 7.44 23.10
CA ASP A 197 -8.63 8.50 22.56
C ASP A 197 -7.83 8.02 21.33
N MET A 198 -7.42 6.74 21.31
CA MET A 198 -6.82 6.14 20.14
C MET A 198 -7.81 6.00 18.99
N ARG A 199 -9.02 5.49 19.26
CA ARG A 199 -10.07 5.35 18.23
C ARG A 199 -10.34 6.69 17.55
N LEU A 200 -10.49 7.76 18.34
CA LEU A 200 -10.70 9.11 17.81
C LEU A 200 -9.51 9.60 16.96
N LYS A 201 -8.27 9.40 17.42
CA LYS A 201 -7.08 9.86 16.67
C LYS A 201 -6.79 9.07 15.39
N LEU A 202 -7.15 7.80 15.35
CA LEU A 202 -6.81 6.91 14.23
C LEU A 202 -7.92 6.84 13.19
N SER A 203 -9.16 7.05 13.63
CA SER A 203 -10.33 7.19 12.77
C SER A 203 -10.13 8.28 11.72
N SER A 204 -10.63 8.03 10.51
CA SER A 204 -10.83 9.05 9.47
C SER A 204 -12.25 9.64 9.51
N LEU A 205 -13.09 9.19 10.44
CA LEU A 205 -14.43 9.73 10.65
C LEU A 205 -14.32 11.05 11.39
N ASP A 206 -14.89 12.10 10.82
CA ASP A 206 -15.05 13.36 11.52
C ASP A 206 -16.19 13.22 12.54
N PRO A 207 -15.92 13.41 13.83
CA PRO A 207 -16.98 13.39 14.82
C PRO A 207 -17.91 14.58 14.56
N ASP A 208 -19.22 14.32 14.51
CA ASP A 208 -20.22 15.38 14.45
C ASP A 208 -20.34 16.05 15.83
N ILE A 209 -19.43 16.98 16.08
CA ILE A 209 -19.33 17.71 17.35
C ILE A 209 -20.61 18.50 17.61
N VAL A 210 -21.28 19.00 16.58
CA VAL A 210 -22.52 19.78 16.71
C VAL A 210 -23.65 18.90 17.22
N SER A 211 -23.84 17.72 16.60
CA SER A 211 -24.77 16.70 17.10
C SER A 211 -24.44 16.27 18.54
N LEU A 212 -23.17 15.99 18.84
CA LEU A 212 -22.73 15.59 20.18
C LEU A 212 -23.00 16.67 21.25
N MET A 213 -22.72 17.94 20.93
CA MET A 213 -22.99 19.06 21.83
C MET A 213 -24.50 19.31 22.02
N SER A 214 -25.31 19.09 20.98
CA SER A 214 -26.76 19.23 21.08
C SER A 214 -27.42 18.16 21.98
N GLN A 215 -26.82 16.97 22.08
CA GLN A 215 -27.30 15.86 22.91
C GLN A 215 -26.87 15.97 24.38
N HIS A 216 -25.76 16.66 24.66
CA HIS A 216 -25.35 16.99 26.03
C HIS A 216 -26.08 18.25 26.51
N LYS A 217 -27.24 18.07 27.15
CA LYS A 217 -27.87 19.13 27.95
C LYS A 217 -26.87 19.66 28.98
N GLN A 218 -26.80 20.98 29.05
CA GLN A 218 -25.91 21.80 29.89
C GLN A 218 -25.50 21.13 31.20
N HIS A 219 -24.19 21.12 31.45
CA HIS A 219 -23.62 20.84 32.76
C HIS A 219 -24.34 21.71 33.80
N HIS A 220 -24.94 21.10 34.82
CA HIS A 220 -25.56 21.84 35.92
C HIS A 220 -24.52 22.80 36.48
N SER A 221 -24.78 24.11 36.39
CA SER A 221 -24.04 25.12 37.13
C SER A 221 -24.17 24.79 38.60
N SER A 222 -23.06 24.42 39.24
CA SER A 222 -23.02 24.24 40.69
C SER A 222 -23.28 25.60 41.34
N HIS A 223 -24.25 25.63 42.27
CA HIS A 223 -24.48 26.72 43.21
C HIS A 223 -23.41 26.74 44.31
#